data_AF-A0A5N3ZZS8-F1
#
_entry.id   AF-A0A5N3ZZS8-F1
#
_cell.length_a   1.000
_cell.length_b   1.000
_cell.length_c   1.000
_cell.angle_alpha   90.00
_cell.angle_beta   90.00
_cell.angle_gamma   90.00
#
_symmetry.space_group_name_H-M   'P 1'
#
loop_
_entity.id
_entity.type
_entity.pdbx_description
1 polymer ?
#
loop_
_entity_poly.entity_id
_entity_poly.type
_entity_poly.pdbx_seq_one_letter_code
_entity_poly.pdbx_strand_id
1 'polypeptide(L)'
;AILFYTPRWLWKSWEGGKIHALMMDLDIGICSDIEKKQKKKLMLDYLWENLRYHNWWAYKYYLCEFLAFINVIGQMFLMNRFFDGAFLTFGIDVLNFMDSDEEDRVDPMILIFPRMTKCTFYKYGVSGEVEKHDAICILPLNVVNEKIYVFLWFWFIILACLTFATIIYRIIIIFSPRMRVYLLRIRYRLIRKDAIDLIVRRSKMGDWFLFYMLGENVDSVIFRDVMQELANRLLKHNFHHMGGFKSDIQDA
;
A
#
# COMPACT_ATOMS: atom_id res chain seq x y z
N ALA A 1 -16.21 1.76 0.23
CA ALA A 1 -15.34 2.68 0.99
C ALA A 1 -14.76 2.06 2.26
N ILE A 2 -15.57 1.57 3.20
CA ILE A 2 -15.11 0.98 4.48
C ILE A 2 -14.07 -0.15 4.26
N LEU A 3 -14.32 -1.03 3.31
CA LEU A 3 -13.39 -2.13 2.98
C LEU A 3 -12.02 -1.61 2.48
N PHE A 4 -11.98 -0.50 1.72
CA PHE A 4 -10.72 0.15 1.32
C PHE A 4 -9.96 0.81 2.48
N TYR A 5 -10.67 1.22 3.53
CA TYR A 5 -10.05 1.77 4.74
C TYR A 5 -9.49 0.68 5.66
N THR A 6 -9.98 -0.56 5.52
CA THR A 6 -9.68 -1.67 6.44
C THR A 6 -8.18 -2.01 6.52
N PRO A 7 -7.42 -2.13 5.41
CA PRO A 7 -5.98 -2.42 5.50
C PRO A 7 -5.19 -1.32 6.23
N ARG A 8 -5.58 -0.05 6.05
CA ARG A 8 -4.95 1.09 6.74
C ARG A 8 -5.24 1.06 8.23
N TRP A 9 -6.49 0.81 8.60
CA TRP A 9 -6.89 0.68 10.00
C TRP A 9 -6.18 -0.50 10.68
N LEU A 10 -6.10 -1.65 9.99
CA LEU A 10 -5.42 -2.84 10.46
C LEU A 10 -3.93 -2.58 10.71
N TRP A 11 -3.25 -1.93 9.76
CA TRP A 11 -1.86 -1.53 9.95
C TRP A 11 -1.70 -0.58 11.15
N LYS A 12 -2.51 0.47 11.24
CA LYS A 12 -2.43 1.45 12.33
C LYS A 12 -2.62 0.79 13.70
N SER A 13 -3.53 -0.18 13.80
CA SER A 13 -3.74 -0.97 15.01
C SER A 13 -2.53 -1.87 15.34
N TRP A 14 -1.97 -2.55 14.33
CA TRP A 14 -0.84 -3.46 14.52
C TRP A 14 0.51 -2.78 14.74
N GLU A 15 0.71 -1.60 14.16
CA GLU A 15 1.91 -0.80 14.33
C GLU A 15 2.04 -0.28 15.76
N GLY A 16 0.91 0.04 16.40
CA GLY A 16 0.86 0.48 17.79
C GLY A 16 1.62 1.79 18.07
N GLY A 17 1.84 2.63 17.05
CA GLY A 17 2.56 3.89 17.19
C GLY A 17 4.08 3.76 17.35
N LYS A 18 4.66 2.58 17.10
CA LYS A 18 6.10 2.33 17.26
C LYS A 18 6.96 3.35 16.52
N ILE A 19 6.67 3.63 15.25
CA ILE A 19 7.45 4.56 14.43
C ILE A 19 7.39 5.98 15.02
N HIS A 20 6.21 6.44 15.43
CA HIS A 20 6.03 7.75 16.06
C HIS A 20 6.79 7.86 17.40
N ALA A 21 6.73 6.82 18.24
CA ALA A 21 7.49 6.75 19.48
C ALA A 21 9.01 6.78 19.23
N LEU A 22 9.49 6.11 18.18
CA LEU A 22 10.91 6.08 17.81
C LEU A 22 11.42 7.40 17.21
N MET A 23 10.57 8.18 16.57
CA MET A 23 10.97 9.50 16.08
C MET A 23 11.23 10.48 17.21
N MET A 24 10.53 10.38 18.34
CA MET A 24 10.70 11.28 19.49
C MET A 24 10.69 12.78 19.10
N ASP A 25 9.86 13.18 18.14
CA ASP A 25 9.79 14.54 17.56
C ASP A 25 11.08 15.04 16.89
N LEU A 26 11.94 14.14 16.39
CA LEU A 26 13.14 14.50 15.62
C LEU A 26 12.84 15.02 14.21
N ASP A 27 11.58 15.07 13.81
CA ASP A 27 11.10 15.75 12.61
C ASP A 27 11.04 17.27 12.80
N ILE A 28 10.93 17.75 14.04
CA ILE A 28 10.83 19.18 14.36
C ILE A 28 12.25 19.76 14.57
N GLY A 29 12.66 20.67 13.69
CA GLY A 29 14.00 21.28 13.71
C GLY A 29 14.33 22.10 14.97
N ILE A 30 13.31 22.49 15.73
CA ILE A 30 13.36 23.32 16.95
C ILE A 30 13.54 22.42 18.18
N CYS A 31 14.70 21.82 18.34
CA CYS A 31 15.10 21.10 19.55
C CYS A 31 16.51 21.53 19.96
N SER A 32 16.77 21.57 21.26
CA SER A 32 18.10 21.90 21.80
C SER A 32 19.13 20.83 21.38
N ASP A 33 20.38 21.22 21.17
CA ASP A 33 21.45 20.28 20.78
C ASP A 33 21.68 19.17 21.81
N ILE A 34 21.41 19.45 23.08
CA ILE A 34 21.52 18.47 24.17
C ILE A 34 20.43 17.39 24.03
N GLU A 35 19.19 17.82 23.77
CA GLU A 35 18.04 16.91 23.58
C GLU A 35 18.22 16.07 22.32
N LYS A 36 18.68 16.70 21.22
CA LYS A 36 19.00 16.00 19.96
C LYS A 36 20.02 14.88 20.19
N LYS A 37 21.09 15.15 20.94
CA LYS A 37 22.11 14.13 21.27
C LYS A 37 21.54 12.99 22.11
N GLN A 38 20.72 13.29 23.11
CA GLN A 38 20.09 12.27 23.96
C GLN A 38 19.13 11.38 23.16
N LYS A 39 18.20 11.98 22.41
CA LYS A 39 17.22 11.24 21.59
C LYS A 39 17.91 10.41 20.49
N LYS A 40 18.95 10.96 19.84
CA LYS A 40 19.82 10.22 18.90
C LYS A 40 20.42 8.97 19.53
N LYS A 41 20.94 9.09 20.76
CA LYS A 41 21.53 7.97 21.50
C LYS A 41 20.48 6.90 21.83
N LEU A 42 19.31 7.31 22.34
CA LEU A 42 18.20 6.40 22.65
C LEU A 42 17.73 5.61 21.41
N MET A 43 17.53 6.30 20.28
CA MET A 43 17.17 5.67 19.02
C MET A 43 18.22 4.64 18.59
N LEU A 44 19.50 5.00 18.70
CA LEU A 44 20.60 4.14 18.30
C LEU A 44 20.74 2.92 19.23
N ASP A 45 20.59 3.10 20.54
CA ASP A 45 20.63 2.01 21.51
C ASP A 45 19.47 1.03 21.27
N TYR A 46 18.24 1.53 21.04
CA TYR A 46 17.11 0.69 20.66
C TYR A 46 17.36 -0.12 19.37
N LEU A 47 17.88 0.54 18.33
CA LEU A 47 18.17 -0.10 17.03
C LEU A 47 19.25 -1.19 17.16
N TRP A 48 20.21 -0.98 18.06
CA TRP A 48 21.25 -1.96 18.34
C TRP A 48 20.71 -3.17 19.10
N GLU A 49 19.97 -2.94 20.19
CA GLU A 49 19.44 -4.00 21.06
C GLU A 49 18.40 -4.87 20.35
N ASN A 50 17.55 -4.26 19.51
CA ASN A 50 16.43 -4.95 18.84
C ASN A 50 16.74 -5.36 17.39
N LEU A 51 18.02 -5.34 16.98
CA LEU A 51 18.40 -5.73 15.63
C LEU A 51 17.97 -7.19 15.36
N ARG A 52 17.39 -7.46 14.19
CA ARG A 52 16.90 -8.76 13.69
C ARG A 52 15.56 -9.24 14.25
N TYR A 53 14.94 -8.49 15.18
CA TYR A 53 13.63 -8.84 15.76
C TYR A 53 12.42 -8.21 15.03
N HIS A 54 12.64 -7.28 14.09
CA HIS A 54 11.57 -6.54 13.42
C HIS A 54 10.90 -7.27 12.23
N ASN A 55 11.28 -8.52 11.94
CA ASN A 55 10.77 -9.25 10.77
C ASN A 55 9.25 -9.43 10.80
N TRP A 56 8.71 -9.87 11.94
CA TRP A 56 7.26 -10.07 12.09
C TRP A 56 6.48 -8.76 11.90
N TRP A 57 7.04 -7.66 12.39
CA TRP A 57 6.47 -6.33 12.24
C TRP A 57 6.41 -5.90 10.75
N ALA A 58 7.47 -6.13 9.97
CA ALA A 58 7.45 -5.84 8.53
C ALA A 58 6.52 -6.78 7.75
N TYR A 59 6.43 -8.07 8.10
CA TYR A 59 5.51 -8.99 7.43
C TYR A 59 4.04 -8.59 7.62
N LYS A 60 3.67 -8.05 8.79
CA LYS A 60 2.34 -7.48 9.00
C LYS A 60 2.03 -6.34 8.03
N TYR A 61 3.01 -5.48 7.73
CA TYR A 61 2.84 -4.41 6.75
C TYR A 61 2.59 -4.97 5.34
N TYR A 62 3.43 -5.91 4.90
CA TYR A 62 3.27 -6.55 3.58
C TYR A 62 1.97 -7.33 3.45
N LEU A 63 1.51 -7.93 4.55
CA LEU A 63 0.19 -8.55 4.60
C LEU A 63 -0.93 -7.53 4.40
N CYS A 64 -0.84 -6.33 4.99
CA CYS A 64 -1.81 -5.26 4.74
C CYS A 64 -1.79 -4.78 3.27
N GLU A 65 -0.60 -4.63 2.65
CA GLU A 65 -0.49 -4.29 1.22
C GLU A 65 -1.12 -5.40 0.35
N PHE A 66 -0.88 -6.67 0.67
CA PHE A 66 -1.49 -7.80 -0.02
C PHE A 66 -3.02 -7.85 0.15
N LEU A 67 -3.52 -7.64 1.37
CA LEU A 67 -4.95 -7.54 1.65
C LEU A 67 -5.60 -6.36 0.91
N ALA A 68 -4.89 -5.25 0.72
CA ALA A 68 -5.39 -4.13 -0.07
C ALA A 68 -5.60 -4.52 -1.54
N PHE A 69 -4.65 -5.27 -2.13
CA PHE A 69 -4.82 -5.81 -3.49
C PHE A 69 -5.97 -6.80 -3.59
N ILE A 70 -6.05 -7.77 -2.66
CA ILE A 70 -7.18 -8.71 -2.61
C ILE A 70 -8.49 -7.95 -2.51
N ASN A 71 -8.54 -6.88 -1.70
CA ASN A 71 -9.74 -6.07 -1.58
C ASN A 71 -10.08 -5.39 -2.91
N VAL A 72 -9.14 -4.80 -3.65
CA VAL A 72 -9.42 -4.24 -4.99
C VAL A 72 -10.05 -5.30 -5.90
N ILE A 73 -9.44 -6.48 -6.00
CA ILE A 73 -9.95 -7.58 -6.83
C ILE A 73 -11.32 -8.07 -6.35
N GLY A 74 -11.50 -8.23 -5.04
CA GLY A 74 -12.77 -8.61 -4.42
C GLY A 74 -13.88 -7.60 -4.70
N GLN A 75 -13.59 -6.30 -4.64
CA GLN A 75 -14.55 -5.25 -4.99
C GLN A 75 -14.94 -5.34 -6.46
N MET A 76 -13.98 -5.58 -7.37
CA MET A 76 -14.29 -5.78 -8.79
C MET A 76 -15.23 -6.97 -9.00
N PHE A 77 -15.02 -8.09 -8.31
CA PHE A 77 -15.92 -9.24 -8.38
C PHE A 77 -17.30 -8.97 -7.77
N LEU A 78 -17.38 -8.24 -6.66
CA LEU A 78 -18.65 -7.84 -6.06
C LEU A 78 -19.44 -6.93 -7.01
N MET A 79 -18.76 -5.98 -7.65
CA MET A 79 -19.38 -5.13 -8.68
C MET A 79 -19.83 -5.95 -9.89
N ASN A 80 -19.04 -6.92 -10.32
CA ASN A 80 -19.43 -7.83 -11.38
C ASN A 80 -20.67 -8.64 -11.04
N ARG A 81 -20.76 -9.16 -9.80
CA ARG A 81 -21.93 -9.87 -9.33
C ARG A 81 -23.17 -8.98 -9.20
N PHE A 82 -22.98 -7.69 -8.90
CA PHE A 82 -24.05 -6.71 -8.81
C PHE A 82 -24.62 -6.36 -10.20
N PHE A 83 -23.79 -6.33 -11.23
CA PHE A 83 -24.20 -6.09 -12.62
C PHE A 83 -24.41 -7.38 -13.42
N ASP A 84 -24.80 -8.47 -12.76
CA ASP A 84 -25.08 -9.78 -13.37
C ASP A 84 -24.03 -10.28 -14.37
N GLY A 85 -22.75 -10.03 -14.08
CA GLY A 85 -21.61 -10.50 -14.86
C GLY A 85 -21.10 -9.54 -15.93
N ALA A 86 -21.76 -8.39 -16.12
CA ALA A 86 -21.40 -7.45 -17.18
C ALA A 86 -20.25 -6.49 -16.81
N PHE A 87 -19.94 -6.30 -15.52
CA PHE A 87 -18.99 -5.27 -15.09
C PHE A 87 -17.55 -5.53 -15.54
N LEU A 88 -17.09 -6.79 -15.61
CA LEU A 88 -15.69 -7.07 -15.94
C LEU A 88 -15.36 -6.72 -17.40
N THR A 89 -16.27 -6.98 -18.33
CA THR A 89 -16.10 -6.66 -19.76
C THR A 89 -16.48 -5.23 -20.09
N PHE A 90 -17.29 -4.60 -19.23
CA PHE A 90 -17.89 -3.28 -19.42
C PHE A 90 -16.99 -2.21 -20.05
N GLY A 91 -15.80 -1.95 -19.49
CA GLY A 91 -14.93 -0.91 -20.04
C GLY A 91 -14.33 -1.25 -21.41
N ILE A 92 -14.13 -2.54 -21.70
CA ILE A 92 -13.69 -3.01 -23.02
C ILE A 92 -14.84 -2.83 -24.02
N ASP A 93 -16.06 -3.19 -23.62
CA ASP A 93 -17.26 -3.05 -24.45
C ASP A 93 -17.53 -1.58 -24.79
N VAL A 94 -17.31 -0.67 -23.84
CA VAL A 94 -17.40 0.79 -24.07
C VAL A 94 -16.33 1.29 -25.05
N LEU A 95 -15.09 0.82 -24.94
CA LEU A 95 -14.03 1.20 -25.88
C LEU A 95 -14.32 0.69 -27.30
N ASN A 96 -14.77 -0.55 -27.43
CA ASN A 96 -15.17 -1.12 -28.72
C ASN A 96 -16.36 -0.37 -29.32
N PHE A 97 -17.34 0.02 -28.49
CA PHE A 97 -18.49 0.82 -28.91
C PHE A 97 -18.07 2.19 -29.47
N MET A 98 -17.09 2.85 -28.85
CA MET A 98 -16.56 4.14 -29.32
C MET A 98 -15.89 4.05 -30.70
N ASP A 99 -15.39 2.87 -31.07
CA ASP A 99 -14.64 2.62 -32.32
C ASP A 99 -15.53 2.09 -33.47
N SER A 100 -16.73 1.56 -33.17
CA SER A 100 -17.68 0.99 -34.14
C SER A 100 -18.54 2.03 -34.89
N ASP A 101 -18.92 1.79 -36.15
CA ASP A 101 -19.73 2.69 -37.00
C ASP A 101 -21.16 2.95 -36.47
N GLU A 102 -21.75 4.12 -36.80
CA GLU A 102 -22.98 4.66 -36.19
C GLU A 102 -24.29 3.91 -36.44
N GLU A 103 -24.39 3.09 -37.50
CA GLU A 103 -25.69 2.59 -37.99
C GLU A 103 -26.26 1.36 -37.24
N ASP A 104 -25.43 0.55 -36.56
CA ASP A 104 -25.85 -0.67 -35.83
C ASP A 104 -25.54 -0.63 -34.31
N ARG A 105 -25.38 0.58 -33.76
CA ARG A 105 -24.93 0.80 -32.38
C ARG A 105 -25.99 0.44 -31.34
N VAL A 106 -25.87 -0.72 -30.70
CA VAL A 106 -26.52 -0.99 -29.41
C VAL A 106 -25.55 -0.63 -28.29
N ASP A 107 -25.85 0.47 -27.58
CA ASP A 107 -25.05 0.90 -26.45
C ASP A 107 -25.14 -0.17 -25.33
N PRO A 108 -24.03 -0.85 -24.97
CA PRO A 108 -24.03 -1.86 -23.91
C PRO A 108 -24.53 -1.29 -22.56
N MET A 109 -24.48 0.02 -22.40
CA MET A 109 -24.99 0.75 -21.26
C MET A 109 -26.52 0.70 -21.13
N ILE A 110 -27.27 0.67 -22.24
CA ILE A 110 -28.74 0.70 -22.22
C ILE A 110 -29.29 -0.59 -21.59
N LEU A 111 -28.56 -1.71 -21.75
CA LEU A 111 -28.94 -3.00 -21.18
C LEU A 111 -28.82 -3.01 -19.64
N ILE A 112 -27.81 -2.33 -19.10
CA ILE A 112 -27.49 -2.33 -17.67
C ILE A 112 -28.19 -1.16 -16.96
N PHE A 113 -28.28 -0.01 -17.61
CA PHE A 113 -28.84 1.24 -17.07
C PHE A 113 -29.89 1.83 -18.01
N PRO A 114 -31.11 1.25 -18.07
CA PRO A 114 -32.16 1.77 -18.94
C PRO A 114 -32.58 3.18 -18.52
N ARG A 115 -32.58 4.12 -19.47
CA ARG A 115 -33.00 5.52 -19.25
C ARG A 115 -34.52 5.68 -19.31
N MET A 116 -35.22 4.71 -19.92
CA MET A 116 -36.68 4.65 -20.01
C MET A 116 -37.15 3.21 -19.75
N THR A 117 -38.26 3.04 -19.04
CA THR A 117 -38.86 1.74 -18.73
C THR A 117 -40.38 1.78 -18.83
N LYS A 118 -40.99 0.62 -19.07
CA LYS A 118 -42.45 0.46 -19.04
C LYS A 118 -42.89 0.18 -17.61
N CYS A 119 -43.70 1.07 -17.05
CA CYS A 119 -44.34 0.89 -15.76
C CYS A 119 -45.79 0.43 -15.97
N THR A 120 -46.14 -0.73 -15.40
CA THR A 120 -47.51 -1.25 -15.38
C THR A 120 -48.19 -0.84 -14.08
N PHE A 121 -49.19 0.03 -14.15
CA PHE A 121 -50.00 0.45 -13.02
C PHE A 121 -51.29 -0.37 -12.98
N TYR A 122 -51.65 -0.86 -11.79
CA TYR A 122 -52.88 -1.59 -11.54
C TYR A 122 -53.84 -0.69 -10.78
N LYS A 123 -55.03 -0.47 -11.34
CA LYS A 123 -56.10 0.33 -10.72
C LYS A 123 -57.40 -0.48 -10.69
N TYR A 124 -58.20 -0.31 -9.65
CA TYR A 124 -59.53 -0.92 -9.58
C TYR A 124 -60.56 0.02 -10.21
N GLY A 125 -61.28 -0.48 -11.22
CA GLY A 125 -62.37 0.22 -11.87
C GLY A 125 -63.64 0.25 -11.00
N VAL A 126 -64.65 1.01 -11.43
CA VAL A 126 -65.94 1.15 -10.72
C VAL A 126 -66.68 -0.18 -10.55
N SER A 127 -66.42 -1.16 -11.41
CA SER A 127 -66.98 -2.51 -11.37
C SER A 127 -66.19 -3.49 -10.47
N GLY A 128 -65.11 -3.03 -9.81
CA GLY A 128 -64.22 -3.87 -8.99
C GLY A 128 -63.20 -4.68 -9.78
N GLU A 129 -63.18 -4.57 -11.11
CA GLU A 129 -62.20 -5.25 -11.97
C GLU A 129 -60.86 -4.49 -12.04
N VAL A 130 -59.76 -5.23 -12.21
CA VAL A 130 -58.41 -4.66 -12.28
C VAL A 130 -58.13 -4.14 -13.68
N GLU A 131 -58.07 -2.83 -13.83
CA GLU A 131 -57.61 -2.14 -15.04
C GLU A 131 -56.09 -1.98 -15.02
N LYS A 132 -55.44 -2.37 -16.12
CA LYS A 132 -53.99 -2.23 -16.32
C LYS A 132 -53.72 -0.99 -17.16
N HIS A 133 -52.88 -0.09 -16.65
CA HIS A 133 -52.41 1.09 -17.37
C HIS A 133 -50.90 1.02 -17.56
N ASP A 134 -50.49 1.05 -18.82
CA ASP A 134 -49.09 1.08 -19.20
C ASP A 134 -48.63 2.53 -19.39
N ALA A 135 -47.56 2.92 -18.71
CA ALA A 135 -46.92 4.23 -18.90
C ALA A 135 -45.42 4.07 -19.13
N ILE A 136 -44.83 5.04 -19.83
CA ILE A 136 -43.38 5.14 -20.01
C ILE A 136 -42.82 6.01 -18.88
N CYS A 137 -41.88 5.45 -18.11
CA CYS A 137 -41.18 6.10 -17.01
C CYS A 137 -39.75 6.45 -17.44
N ILE A 138 -39.30 7.68 -17.13
CA ILE A 138 -37.91 8.11 -17.35
C ILE A 138 -37.11 7.93 -16.06
N LEU A 139 -35.91 7.35 -16.15
CA LEU A 139 -35.00 7.13 -15.02
C LEU A 139 -33.78 8.06 -15.14
N PRO A 140 -33.87 9.32 -14.70
CA PRO A 140 -32.76 10.27 -14.82
C PRO A 140 -31.53 9.85 -14.02
N LEU A 141 -31.71 9.10 -12.92
CA LEU A 141 -30.60 8.58 -12.11
C LEU A 141 -29.69 7.62 -12.90
N ASN A 142 -30.23 6.88 -13.86
CA ASN A 142 -29.45 5.92 -14.64
C ASN A 142 -28.50 6.61 -15.62
N VAL A 143 -28.81 7.83 -16.09
CA VAL A 143 -27.90 8.64 -16.91
C VAL A 143 -26.64 9.01 -16.13
N VAL A 144 -26.80 9.35 -14.85
CA VAL A 144 -25.67 9.70 -13.97
C VAL A 144 -24.87 8.44 -13.61
N ASN A 145 -25.55 7.36 -13.24
CA ASN A 145 -24.91 6.09 -12.90
C ASN A 145 -24.06 5.56 -14.05
N GLU A 146 -24.58 5.58 -15.28
CA GLU A 146 -23.86 5.21 -16.49
C GLU A 146 -22.46 5.86 -16.54
N LYS A 147 -22.36 7.17 -16.33
CA LYS A 147 -21.07 7.87 -16.42
C LYS A 147 -20.15 7.57 -15.25
N ILE A 148 -20.72 7.46 -14.04
CA ILE A 148 -19.95 7.12 -12.83
C ILE A 148 -19.35 5.72 -12.93
N TYR A 149 -20.12 4.72 -13.40
CA TYR A 149 -19.64 3.34 -13.45
C TYR A 149 -18.59 3.10 -14.53
N VAL A 150 -18.64 3.85 -15.64
CA VAL A 150 -17.53 3.86 -16.63
C VAL A 150 -16.26 4.37 -15.99
N PHE A 151 -16.33 5.52 -15.31
CA PHE A 151 -15.17 6.07 -14.61
C PHE A 151 -14.64 5.11 -13.55
N LEU A 152 -15.53 4.51 -12.75
CA LEU A 152 -15.15 3.55 -11.70
C LEU A 152 -14.47 2.30 -12.26
N TRP A 153 -14.89 1.81 -13.43
CA TRP A 153 -14.25 0.65 -14.05
C TRP A 153 -12.78 0.92 -14.38
N PHE A 154 -12.48 2.01 -15.09
CA PHE A 154 -11.11 2.40 -15.40
C PHE A 154 -10.30 2.67 -14.12
N TRP A 155 -10.94 3.30 -13.13
CA TRP A 155 -10.33 3.55 -11.84
C TRP A 155 -9.93 2.25 -11.12
N PHE A 156 -10.78 1.23 -11.11
CA PHE A 156 -10.46 -0.07 -10.49
C PHE A 156 -9.31 -0.77 -11.21
N ILE A 157 -9.25 -0.72 -12.54
CA ILE A 157 -8.13 -1.29 -13.31
C ILE A 157 -6.81 -0.58 -12.97
N ILE A 158 -6.80 0.75 -12.93
CA ILE A 158 -5.62 1.53 -12.53
C ILE A 158 -5.19 1.17 -11.11
N LEU A 159 -6.12 1.13 -10.16
CA LEU A 159 -5.84 0.74 -8.77
C LEU A 159 -5.30 -0.68 -8.67
N ALA A 160 -5.87 -1.64 -9.41
CA ALA A 160 -5.40 -3.02 -9.44
C ALA A 160 -3.95 -3.10 -9.97
N CYS A 161 -3.64 -2.39 -11.06
CA CYS A 161 -2.29 -2.32 -11.62
C CYS A 161 -1.28 -1.69 -10.65
N LEU A 162 -1.62 -0.56 -10.02
CA LEU A 162 -0.73 0.11 -9.07
C LEU A 162 -0.46 -0.72 -7.81
N THR A 163 -1.50 -1.37 -7.27
CA THR A 163 -1.36 -2.22 -6.08
C THR A 163 -0.61 -3.51 -6.41
N PHE A 164 -0.84 -4.10 -7.58
CA PHE A 164 -0.07 -5.24 -8.08
C PHE A 164 1.41 -4.90 -8.30
N ALA A 165 1.71 -3.77 -8.95
CA ALA A 165 3.08 -3.28 -9.12
C ALA A 165 3.79 -3.06 -7.77
N THR A 166 3.06 -2.54 -6.79
CA THR A 166 3.57 -2.38 -5.41
C THR A 166 3.95 -3.72 -4.80
N ILE A 167 3.10 -4.75 -4.93
CA ILE A 167 3.39 -6.10 -4.44
C ILE A 167 4.61 -6.69 -5.14
N ILE A 168 4.71 -6.59 -6.47
CA ILE A 168 5.88 -7.04 -7.22
C ILE A 168 7.15 -6.35 -6.73
N TYR A 169 7.08 -5.03 -6.54
CA TYR A 169 8.20 -4.25 -6.01
C TYR A 169 8.64 -4.77 -4.63
N ARG A 170 7.71 -5.09 -3.72
CA ARG A 170 8.04 -5.70 -2.43
C ARG A 170 8.65 -7.08 -2.57
N ILE A 171 8.10 -7.93 -3.44
CA ILE A 171 8.62 -9.27 -3.72
C ILE A 171 10.07 -9.18 -4.17
N ILE A 172 10.39 -8.28 -5.12
CA ILE A 172 11.76 -8.05 -5.60
C ILE A 172 12.70 -7.64 -4.46
N ILE A 173 12.26 -6.76 -3.56
CA ILE A 173 13.06 -6.34 -2.39
C ILE A 173 13.29 -7.51 -1.41
N ILE A 174 12.28 -8.36 -1.21
CA ILE A 174 12.37 -9.52 -0.32
C ILE A 174 13.38 -10.53 -0.88
N PHE A 175 13.37 -10.81 -2.18
CA PHE A 175 14.29 -11.78 -2.78
C PHE A 175 15.69 -11.21 -3.05
N SER A 176 15.83 -9.91 -3.34
CA SER A 176 17.11 -9.32 -3.72
C SER A 176 17.72 -8.45 -2.62
N PRO A 177 18.73 -8.95 -1.87
CA PRO A 177 19.47 -8.11 -0.92
C PRO A 177 20.27 -7.01 -1.62
N ARG A 178 20.62 -7.17 -2.91
CA ARG A 178 21.28 -6.12 -3.70
C ARG A 178 20.36 -4.92 -3.92
N MET A 179 19.07 -5.17 -4.19
CA MET A 179 18.09 -4.09 -4.32
C MET A 179 17.90 -3.31 -3.03
N ARG A 180 17.95 -3.98 -1.87
CA ARG A 180 17.89 -3.33 -0.55
C ARG A 180 19.00 -2.30 -0.35
N VAL A 181 20.24 -2.67 -0.69
CA VAL A 181 21.41 -1.78 -0.63
C VAL A 181 21.23 -0.62 -1.61
N TYR A 182 20.85 -0.92 -2.86
CA TYR A 182 20.68 0.08 -3.91
C TYR A 182 19.64 1.15 -3.54
N LEU A 183 18.47 0.74 -3.02
CA LEU A 183 17.39 1.64 -2.62
C LEU A 183 17.80 2.58 -1.48
N LEU A 184 18.45 2.05 -0.43
CA LEU A 184 18.94 2.90 0.66
C LEU A 184 20.01 3.88 0.19
N ARG A 185 20.89 3.48 -0.74
CA ARG A 185 21.92 4.36 -1.31
C ARG A 185 21.33 5.51 -2.13
N ILE A 186 20.31 5.24 -2.94
CA ILE A 186 19.67 6.27 -3.77
C ILE A 186 18.94 7.29 -2.91
N ARG A 187 18.21 6.82 -1.90
CA ARG A 187 17.39 7.68 -1.04
C ARG A 187 18.24 8.45 -0.02
N TYR A 188 19.22 7.80 0.60
CA TYR A 188 20.05 8.41 1.65
C TYR A 188 21.48 8.65 1.20
N ARG A 189 21.65 9.57 0.25
CA ARG A 189 22.95 9.91 -0.36
C ARG A 189 23.99 10.47 0.62
N LEU A 190 23.52 11.02 1.75
CA LEU A 190 24.36 11.59 2.81
C LEU A 190 25.12 10.52 3.63
N ILE A 191 24.68 9.26 3.59
CA ILE A 191 25.26 8.16 4.36
C ILE A 191 26.41 7.52 3.57
N ARG A 192 27.51 7.19 4.26
CA ARG A 192 28.64 6.47 3.64
C ARG A 192 28.16 5.14 3.04
N LYS A 193 28.56 4.87 1.79
CA LYS A 193 28.16 3.66 1.05
C LYS A 193 28.54 2.37 1.78
N ASP A 194 29.70 2.37 2.43
CA ASP A 194 30.23 1.21 3.17
C ASP A 194 29.42 0.94 4.45
N ALA A 195 28.96 2.00 5.12
CA ALA A 195 28.09 1.87 6.29
C ALA A 195 26.73 1.25 5.92
N ILE A 196 26.13 1.68 4.80
CA ILE A 196 24.89 1.06 4.28
C ILE A 196 25.12 -0.42 3.95
N ASP A 197 26.22 -0.74 3.24
CA ASP A 197 26.52 -2.11 2.83
C ASP A 197 26.66 -3.03 4.05
N LEU A 198 27.41 -2.59 5.06
CA LEU A 198 27.60 -3.34 6.31
C LEU A 198 26.28 -3.55 7.05
N ILE A 199 25.48 -2.49 7.21
CA ILE A 199 24.20 -2.56 7.94
C ILE A 199 23.27 -3.54 7.24
N VAL A 200 23.08 -3.42 5.92
CA VAL A 200 22.16 -4.28 5.17
C VAL A 200 22.61 -5.74 5.14
N ARG A 201 23.92 -6.01 5.12
CA ARG A 201 24.44 -7.39 5.22
C ARG A 201 24.20 -8.03 6.58
N ARG A 202 24.17 -7.24 7.65
CA ARG A 202 24.01 -7.73 9.04
C ARG A 202 22.56 -7.70 9.51
N SER A 203 21.74 -6.83 8.93
CA SER A 203 20.34 -6.66 9.29
C SER A 203 19.44 -7.65 8.54
N LYS A 204 18.28 -7.96 9.12
CA LYS A 204 17.26 -8.76 8.42
C LYS A 204 16.30 -7.82 7.67
N MET A 205 15.36 -8.42 6.94
CA MET A 205 14.38 -7.68 6.14
C MET A 205 13.57 -6.67 6.96
N GLY A 206 13.16 -7.07 8.18
CA GLY A 206 12.37 -6.19 9.04
C GLY A 206 13.12 -4.95 9.50
N ASP A 207 14.41 -5.08 9.81
CA ASP A 207 15.24 -3.94 10.20
C ASP A 207 15.50 -3.02 9.01
N TRP A 208 15.73 -3.58 7.81
CA TRP A 208 15.85 -2.78 6.59
C TRP A 208 14.59 -1.95 6.34
N PHE A 209 13.41 -2.56 6.52
CA PHE A 209 12.14 -1.86 6.39
C PHE A 209 11.96 -0.79 7.47
N LEU A 210 12.38 -1.07 8.71
CA LEU A 210 12.38 -0.08 9.80
C LEU A 210 13.30 1.10 9.47
N PHE A 211 14.52 0.87 8.98
CA PHE A 211 15.43 1.95 8.56
C PHE A 211 14.85 2.77 7.41
N TYR A 212 14.23 2.10 6.44
CA TYR A 212 13.54 2.75 5.34
C TYR A 212 12.44 3.69 5.85
N MET A 213 11.58 3.22 6.76
CA MET A 213 10.51 4.04 7.31
C MET A 213 11.03 5.16 8.21
N LEU A 214 12.03 4.89 9.07
CA LEU A 214 12.60 5.91 9.95
C LEU A 214 13.25 7.04 9.15
N GLY A 215 13.99 6.72 8.08
CA GLY A 215 14.62 7.76 7.28
C GLY A 215 13.63 8.59 6.45
N GLU A 216 12.41 8.12 6.20
CA GLU A 216 11.35 8.94 5.58
C GLU A 216 10.73 9.94 6.56
N ASN A 217 10.81 9.67 7.87
CA ASN A 217 10.12 10.49 8.86
C ASN A 217 11.05 11.26 9.83
N VAL A 218 12.35 10.92 9.90
CA VAL A 218 13.36 11.62 10.71
C VAL A 218 14.18 12.56 9.83
N ASP A 219 14.65 13.68 10.39
CA ASP A 219 15.58 14.58 9.68
C ASP A 219 16.79 13.82 9.09
N SER A 220 17.09 14.13 7.82
CA SER A 220 18.09 13.41 7.03
C SER A 220 19.51 13.49 7.60
N VAL A 221 19.86 14.57 8.30
CA VAL A 221 21.17 14.75 8.93
C VAL A 221 21.25 13.89 10.17
N ILE A 222 20.20 13.89 11.01
CA ILE A 222 20.18 13.06 12.23
C ILE A 222 20.14 11.57 11.87
N PHE A 223 19.33 11.19 10.90
CA PHE A 223 19.26 9.80 10.43
C PHE A 223 20.60 9.31 9.89
N ARG A 224 21.31 10.14 9.11
CA ARG A 224 22.68 9.83 8.65
C ARG A 224 23.60 9.52 9.82
N ASP A 225 23.57 10.40 10.80
CA ASP A 225 24.38 10.38 11.99
C ASP A 225 24.15 9.12 12.85
N VAL A 226 22.88 8.70 13.00
CA VAL A 226 22.50 7.43 13.67
C VAL A 226 23.03 6.24 12.87
N MET A 227 22.80 6.21 11.57
CA MET A 227 23.20 5.07 10.73
C MET A 227 24.73 4.90 10.66
N GLN A 228 25.49 6.00 10.59
CA GLN A 228 26.95 5.92 10.61
C GLN A 228 27.48 5.38 11.95
N GLU A 229 26.93 5.82 13.07
CA GLU A 229 27.33 5.35 14.39
C GLU A 229 26.91 3.90 14.64
N LEU A 230 25.73 3.50 14.15
CA LEU A 230 25.29 2.10 14.18
C LEU A 230 26.25 1.20 13.39
N ALA A 231 26.68 1.63 12.20
CA ALA A 231 27.69 0.90 11.43
C ALA A 231 29.03 0.79 12.17
N ASN A 232 29.49 1.87 12.83
CA ASN A 232 30.71 1.84 13.63
C ASN A 232 30.62 0.84 14.80
N ARG A 233 29.48 0.77 15.50
CA ARG A 233 29.23 -0.23 16.56
C ARG A 233 29.24 -1.66 16.01
N LEU A 234 28.61 -1.88 14.84
CA LEU A 234 28.60 -3.19 14.16
C LEU A 234 30.01 -3.63 13.74
N LEU A 235 30.87 -2.68 13.32
CA LEU A 235 32.28 -2.97 13.01
C LEU A 235 33.04 -3.37 14.27
N LYS A 236 32.97 -2.58 15.35
CA LYS A 236 33.71 -2.84 16.60
C LYS A 236 33.37 -4.20 17.22
N HIS A 237 32.08 -4.59 17.20
CA HIS A 237 31.67 -5.91 17.71
C HIS A 237 32.27 -7.07 16.91
N ASN A 238 32.46 -6.93 15.60
CA ASN A 238 33.12 -7.97 14.79
C ASN A 238 34.60 -8.14 15.14
N PHE A 239 35.30 -7.05 15.49
CA PHE A 239 36.70 -7.14 15.88
C PHE A 239 36.90 -7.87 17.21
N HIS A 240 36.00 -7.72 18.18
CA HIS A 240 36.08 -8.49 19.43
C HIS A 240 35.84 -9.99 19.23
N HIS A 241 34.93 -10.38 18.33
CA HIS A 241 34.69 -11.80 18.05
C HIS A 241 35.82 -12.46 17.24
N MET A 242 36.50 -11.74 16.34
CA MET A 242 37.69 -12.25 15.64
C MET A 242 38.98 -12.15 16.48
N GLY A 243 39.05 -11.20 17.42
CA GLY A 243 40.18 -11.07 18.35
C GLY A 243 40.23 -12.20 19.38
N GLY A 244 39.08 -12.64 19.90
CA GLY A 244 39.00 -13.79 20.82
C GLY A 244 39.37 -15.12 20.16
N PHE A 245 39.07 -15.31 18.87
CA PHE A 245 39.48 -16.51 18.14
C PHE A 245 41.00 -16.55 17.86
N LYS A 246 41.68 -15.39 17.85
CA LYS A 246 43.13 -15.33 17.67
C LYS A 246 43.91 -15.54 18.97
N SER A 247 43.36 -15.15 20.12
CA SER A 247 43.97 -15.46 21.42
C SER A 247 43.89 -16.96 21.71
N ASP A 248 42.76 -17.60 21.39
CA ASP A 248 42.57 -19.03 21.69
C ASP A 248 43.39 -19.97 20.78
N ILE A 249 43.91 -19.50 19.65
CA ILE A 249 44.81 -20.27 18.76
C ILE A 249 46.28 -20.07 19.13
N GLN A 250 46.62 -19.00 19.85
CA GLN A 250 47.99 -18.72 20.25
C GLN A 250 48.34 -19.31 21.62
N ASP A 251 47.32 -19.73 22.38
CA ASP A 251 47.41 -20.41 23.68
C ASP A 251 47.09 -21.93 23.61
N ALA A 252 47.06 -22.53 22.41
CA ALA A 252 46.92 -23.98 22.17
C ALA A 252 48.12 -24.53 21.40
#